data_AF-A0A834Z233-F1
#
_entry.id   AF-A0A834Z233-F1
#
_cell.length_a   1.000
_cell.length_b   1.000
_cell.length_c   1.000
_cell.angle_alpha   90.00
_cell.angle_beta   90.00
_cell.angle_gamma   90.00
#
_symmetry.space_group_name_H-M   'P 1'
#
loop_
_entity.id
_entity.type
_entity.pdbx_description
1 polymer ?
#
loop_
_entity_poly.entity_id
_entity_poly.type
_entity_poly.pdbx_seq_one_letter_code
_entity_poly.pdbx_strand_id
1 'polypeptide(L)'
;MACSNRSTIPAADESGATTISAIHSDVLQTHILTRLDGPTLASASCVSSQLYSLSTQDNLWRDICQATWPSMDNPRMRNLISTFPKGPRSFFSDSFPLLVSRPEPHDRPEQNPHPPPSELIFAVDIYYRNKLIFSKLHETETLTSWFKYSPFRVDLLDPKDVVSTPIQYPDGEESDRHLADDLTLSWIVIDPTGKKAANLSSWRPVWVKRHWLSGEIQVLYASILAGDRKSSELAQCVIMVTFGSKTEEFHFRN
;
A
#
# COMPACT_ATOMS: atom_id res chain seq x y z
N MET A 1 5.47 6.30 -76.31
CA MET A 1 6.58 5.47 -75.78
C MET A 1 6.73 5.78 -74.30
N ALA A 2 6.34 4.82 -73.45
CA ALA A 2 6.88 4.55 -72.12
C ALA A 2 6.02 3.45 -71.49
N CYS A 3 6.39 2.19 -71.74
CA CYS A 3 5.98 1.07 -70.89
C CYS A 3 7.02 0.92 -69.79
N SER A 4 6.62 0.76 -68.53
CA SER A 4 7.38 -0.02 -67.55
C SER A 4 6.56 -0.35 -66.29
N ASN A 5 6.14 -1.62 -66.27
CA ASN A 5 6.21 -2.58 -65.16
C ASN A 5 5.68 -2.16 -63.78
N ARG A 6 4.44 -2.57 -63.52
CA ARG A 6 3.92 -2.85 -62.18
C ARG A 6 4.65 -4.07 -61.62
N SER A 7 5.64 -3.85 -60.76
CA SER A 7 6.23 -4.91 -59.95
C SER A 7 5.23 -5.31 -58.88
N THR A 8 4.59 -6.46 -59.06
CA THR A 8 3.79 -7.12 -58.03
C THR A 8 4.74 -7.53 -56.91
N ILE A 9 4.64 -6.88 -55.75
CA ILE A 9 5.30 -7.34 -54.52
C ILE A 9 4.67 -8.70 -54.18
N PRO A 10 5.46 -9.77 -54.03
CA PRO A 10 4.89 -11.04 -53.57
C PRO A 10 4.37 -10.80 -52.15
N ALA A 11 3.12 -11.21 -51.91
CA ALA A 11 2.57 -11.32 -50.58
C ALA A 11 3.57 -12.13 -49.75
N ALA A 12 4.26 -11.45 -48.84
CA ALA A 12 4.99 -12.12 -47.79
C ALA A 12 3.94 -12.92 -47.03
N ASP A 13 4.15 -14.22 -47.02
CA ASP A 13 3.45 -15.23 -46.25
C ASP A 13 3.09 -14.65 -44.87
N GLU A 14 1.81 -14.36 -44.63
CA GLU A 14 1.28 -14.07 -43.30
C GLU A 14 1.45 -15.36 -42.50
N SER A 15 2.65 -15.53 -41.94
CA SER A 15 2.92 -16.44 -40.83
C SER A 15 1.79 -16.23 -39.83
N GLY A 16 0.89 -17.22 -39.73
CA GLY A 16 -0.34 -17.16 -38.95
C GLY A 16 -0.07 -16.78 -37.50
N ALA A 17 -0.02 -15.48 -37.24
CA ALA A 17 0.25 -14.93 -35.94
C ALA A 17 -1.01 -15.11 -35.12
N THR A 18 -1.06 -16.15 -34.30
CA THR A 18 -2.12 -16.35 -33.32
C THR A 18 -2.05 -15.17 -32.34
N THR A 19 -3.09 -14.34 -32.35
CA THR A 19 -3.21 -13.22 -31.42
C THR A 19 -3.62 -13.70 -30.03
N ILE A 20 -3.36 -12.91 -28.99
CA ILE A 20 -3.79 -13.22 -27.62
C ILE A 20 -5.31 -13.44 -27.50
N SER A 21 -6.08 -12.83 -28.40
CA SER A 21 -7.54 -12.99 -28.48
C SER A 21 -7.99 -14.39 -28.91
N ALA A 22 -7.08 -15.20 -29.48
CA ALA A 22 -7.35 -16.61 -29.78
C ALA A 22 -7.37 -17.51 -28.52
N ILE A 23 -6.82 -17.02 -27.39
CA ILE A 23 -6.87 -17.73 -26.11
C ILE A 23 -8.28 -17.61 -25.52
N HIS A 24 -8.83 -18.71 -25.02
CA HIS A 24 -10.13 -18.73 -24.37
C HIS A 24 -10.17 -17.77 -23.16
N SER A 25 -11.29 -17.05 -22.98
CA SER A 25 -11.46 -16.07 -21.91
C SER A 25 -11.17 -16.63 -20.52
N ASP A 26 -11.58 -17.88 -20.27
CA ASP A 26 -11.40 -18.52 -18.96
C ASP A 26 -9.91 -18.75 -18.66
N VAL A 27 -9.10 -19.10 -19.66
CA VAL A 27 -7.65 -19.26 -19.49
C VAL A 27 -7.00 -17.91 -19.20
N LEU A 28 -7.40 -16.86 -19.94
CA LEU A 28 -6.95 -15.50 -19.67
C LEU A 28 -7.32 -15.09 -18.23
N GLN A 29 -8.57 -15.28 -17.85
CA GLN A 29 -9.10 -14.83 -16.57
C GLN A 29 -8.55 -15.61 -15.37
N THR A 30 -8.44 -16.93 -15.46
CA THR A 30 -8.13 -17.79 -14.30
C THR A 30 -6.64 -18.13 -14.15
N HIS A 31 -5.87 -18.10 -15.24
CA HIS A 31 -4.47 -18.54 -15.23
C HIS A 31 -3.45 -17.47 -15.60
N ILE A 32 -3.87 -16.44 -16.35
CA ILE A 32 -2.97 -15.37 -16.81
C ILE A 32 -3.16 -14.13 -15.96
N LEU A 33 -4.36 -13.54 -15.96
CA LEU A 33 -4.64 -12.26 -15.29
C LEU A 33 -4.54 -12.35 -13.76
N THR A 34 -4.86 -13.51 -13.16
CA THR A 34 -4.71 -13.77 -11.72
C THR A 34 -3.27 -13.77 -11.22
N ARG A 35 -2.28 -13.81 -12.13
CA ARG A 35 -0.84 -13.80 -11.79
C ARG A 35 -0.19 -12.43 -11.95
N LEU A 36 -0.94 -11.44 -12.46
CA LEU A 36 -0.43 -10.10 -12.67
C LEU A 36 -0.57 -9.26 -11.40
N ASP A 37 0.42 -8.43 -11.11
CA ASP A 37 0.29 -7.39 -10.09
C ASP A 37 -0.61 -6.25 -10.57
N GLY A 38 -1.01 -5.37 -9.65
CA GLY A 38 -1.92 -4.25 -9.96
C GLY A 38 -1.46 -3.37 -11.13
N PRO A 39 -0.20 -2.89 -11.16
CA PRO A 39 0.31 -2.09 -12.27
C PRO A 39 0.33 -2.84 -13.60
N THR A 40 0.76 -4.11 -13.63
CA THR A 40 0.78 -4.90 -14.86
C THR A 40 -0.63 -5.21 -15.35
N LEU A 41 -1.57 -5.49 -14.45
CA LEU A 41 -2.98 -5.68 -14.79
C LEU A 41 -3.62 -4.41 -15.35
N ALA A 42 -3.31 -3.25 -14.77
CA ALA A 42 -3.73 -1.95 -15.31
C ALA A 42 -3.17 -1.73 -16.71
N SER A 43 -1.89 -2.04 -16.94
CA SER A 43 -1.24 -1.93 -18.25
C SER A 43 -1.89 -2.86 -19.29
N ALA A 44 -2.15 -4.12 -18.93
CA ALA A 44 -2.84 -5.08 -19.79
C ALA A 44 -4.24 -4.58 -20.19
N SER A 45 -4.94 -3.91 -19.28
CA SER A 45 -6.28 -3.35 -19.55
C SER A 45 -6.29 -2.28 -20.65
N CYS A 46 -5.15 -1.67 -20.97
CA CYS A 46 -5.04 -0.63 -22.01
C CYS A 46 -4.80 -1.19 -23.42
N VAL A 47 -4.53 -2.49 -23.56
CA VAL A 47 -4.09 -3.09 -24.82
C VAL A 47 -5.26 -3.35 -25.78
N SER A 48 -6.41 -3.80 -25.26
CA SER A 48 -7.60 -4.10 -26.07
C SER A 48 -8.88 -4.04 -25.24
N SER A 49 -10.04 -3.96 -25.90
CA SER A 49 -11.34 -3.99 -25.22
C SER A 49 -11.60 -5.31 -24.48
N GLN A 50 -11.11 -6.44 -25.03
CA GLN A 50 -11.20 -7.75 -24.39
C GLN A 50 -10.38 -7.78 -23.10
N LEU A 51 -9.12 -7.36 -23.14
CA LEU A 51 -8.26 -7.33 -21.96
C LEU A 51 -8.74 -6.28 -20.95
N TYR A 52 -9.28 -5.16 -21.40
CA TYR A 52 -9.95 -4.19 -20.53
C TYR A 52 -11.06 -4.87 -19.73
N SER A 53 -12.05 -5.46 -20.42
CA SER A 53 -13.22 -6.08 -19.77
C SER A 53 -12.85 -7.20 -18.79
N LEU A 54 -11.85 -8.01 -19.13
CA LEU A 54 -11.36 -9.08 -18.25
C LEU A 54 -10.53 -8.55 -17.07
N SER A 55 -9.73 -7.50 -17.29
CA SER A 55 -8.86 -6.93 -16.25
C SER A 55 -9.61 -5.99 -15.30
N THR A 56 -10.85 -5.58 -15.61
CA THR A 56 -11.66 -4.72 -14.73
C THR A 56 -12.49 -5.48 -13.70
N GLN A 57 -12.39 -6.82 -13.62
CA GLN A 57 -13.19 -7.62 -12.72
C GLN A 57 -12.83 -7.38 -11.25
N ASP A 58 -13.85 -7.14 -10.41
CA ASP A 58 -13.67 -6.77 -9.00
C ASP A 58 -12.92 -7.81 -8.18
N ASN A 59 -13.07 -9.10 -8.49
CA ASN A 59 -12.37 -10.17 -7.77
C ASN A 59 -10.86 -10.08 -7.96
N LEU A 60 -10.37 -9.81 -9.18
CA LEU A 60 -8.93 -9.64 -9.44
C LEU A 60 -8.35 -8.52 -8.59
N TRP A 61 -9.01 -7.36 -8.59
CA TRP A 61 -8.54 -6.21 -7.82
C TRP A 61 -8.67 -6.43 -6.31
N ARG A 62 -9.67 -7.17 -5.85
CA ARG A 62 -9.80 -7.56 -4.43
C ARG A 62 -8.64 -8.44 -4.02
N ASP A 63 -8.34 -9.48 -4.79
CA ASP A 63 -7.26 -10.42 -4.51
C ASP A 63 -5.90 -9.69 -4.53
N ILE A 64 -5.69 -8.79 -5.50
CA ILE A 64 -4.51 -7.92 -5.57
C ILE A 64 -4.40 -7.02 -4.33
N CYS A 65 -5.49 -6.39 -3.89
CA CYS A 65 -5.46 -5.54 -2.69
C CYS A 65 -5.10 -6.34 -1.44
N GLN A 66 -5.66 -7.56 -1.29
CA GLN A 66 -5.36 -8.44 -0.14
C GLN A 66 -3.92 -8.97 -0.18
N ALA A 67 -3.40 -9.28 -1.36
CA ALA A 67 -2.01 -9.69 -1.54
C ALA A 67 -1.02 -8.55 -1.30
N THR A 68 -1.40 -7.31 -1.63
CA THR A 68 -0.54 -6.12 -1.46
C THR A 68 -0.57 -5.61 -0.02
N TRP A 69 -1.74 -5.66 0.63
CA TRP A 69 -1.98 -5.15 1.98
C TRP A 69 -2.72 -6.20 2.83
N PRO A 70 -2.00 -7.10 3.51
CA PRO A 70 -2.59 -8.16 4.35
C PRO A 70 -3.56 -7.65 5.42
N SER A 71 -3.30 -6.47 5.99
CA SER A 71 -4.21 -5.78 6.92
C SER A 71 -5.61 -5.49 6.35
N MET A 72 -5.78 -5.60 5.03
CA MET A 72 -7.07 -5.47 4.34
C MET A 72 -7.88 -6.78 4.28
N ASP A 73 -7.36 -7.91 4.75
CA ASP A 73 -8.13 -9.17 4.87
C ASP A 73 -9.11 -9.14 6.05
N ASN A 74 -10.06 -8.22 5.98
CA ASN A 74 -11.08 -7.99 7.00
C ASN A 74 -12.48 -7.90 6.35
N PRO A 75 -13.51 -8.56 6.89
CA PRO A 75 -14.88 -8.50 6.35
C PRO A 75 -15.44 -7.07 6.25
N ARG A 76 -15.18 -6.21 7.24
CA ARG A 76 -15.58 -4.79 7.22
C ARG A 76 -14.93 -4.07 6.06
N MET A 77 -13.63 -4.31 5.81
CA MET A 77 -12.91 -3.67 4.72
C MET A 77 -13.44 -4.12 3.35
N ARG A 78 -13.77 -5.41 3.20
CA ARG A 78 -14.43 -5.91 1.98
C ARG A 78 -15.75 -5.17 1.71
N ASN A 79 -16.57 -4.98 2.75
CA ASN A 79 -17.82 -4.23 2.63
C ASN A 79 -17.56 -2.76 2.29
N LEU A 80 -16.67 -2.09 3.02
CA LEU A 80 -16.35 -0.68 2.81
C LEU A 80 -15.83 -0.42 1.38
N ILE A 81 -14.84 -1.19 0.93
CA ILE A 81 -14.24 -1.05 -0.41
C ILE A 81 -15.27 -1.31 -1.50
N SER A 82 -16.24 -2.22 -1.29
CA SER A 82 -17.32 -2.43 -2.27
C SER A 82 -18.18 -1.17 -2.48
N THR A 83 -18.16 -0.23 -1.54
CA THR A 83 -18.88 1.05 -1.67
C THR A 83 -18.09 2.14 -2.40
N PHE A 84 -16.80 1.92 -2.69
CA PHE A 84 -15.93 2.88 -3.36
C PHE A 84 -16.33 3.08 -4.83
N PRO A 85 -16.03 4.24 -5.44
CA PRO A 85 -16.30 4.46 -6.85
C PRO A 85 -15.43 3.56 -7.73
N LYS A 86 -15.99 2.48 -8.31
CA LYS A 86 -15.24 1.38 -8.99
C LYS A 86 -14.54 0.41 -8.02
N GLY A 87 -15.04 0.31 -6.79
CA GLY A 87 -14.75 -0.78 -5.88
C GLY A 87 -13.26 -0.97 -5.54
N PRO A 88 -12.76 -2.22 -5.53
CA PRO A 88 -11.36 -2.52 -5.19
C PRO A 88 -10.34 -1.89 -6.14
N ARG A 89 -10.71 -1.67 -7.41
CA ARG A 89 -9.81 -1.07 -8.40
C ARG A 89 -9.49 0.38 -8.06
N SER A 90 -10.48 1.17 -7.66
CA SER A 90 -10.24 2.55 -7.25
C SER A 90 -9.50 2.62 -5.92
N PHE A 91 -9.81 1.73 -4.98
CA PHE A 91 -9.07 1.63 -3.74
C PHE A 91 -7.57 1.36 -3.99
N PHE A 92 -7.25 0.42 -4.87
CA PHE A 92 -5.86 0.16 -5.27
C PHE A 92 -5.22 1.40 -5.89
N SER A 93 -5.91 2.05 -6.83
CA SER A 93 -5.41 3.25 -7.51
C SER A 93 -5.21 4.44 -6.57
N ASP A 94 -6.04 4.58 -5.53
CA ASP A 94 -5.91 5.63 -4.52
C ASP A 94 -4.75 5.32 -3.55
N SER A 95 -4.41 4.04 -3.37
CA SER A 95 -3.39 3.54 -2.43
C SER A 95 -2.03 3.20 -3.09
N PHE A 96 -1.93 3.25 -4.42
CA PHE A 96 -0.70 2.95 -5.15
C PHE A 96 -0.49 3.91 -6.34
N PRO A 97 0.71 4.49 -6.52
CA PRO A 97 1.90 4.36 -5.66
C PRO A 97 1.77 5.19 -4.38
N LEU A 98 2.88 5.37 -3.66
CA LEU A 98 2.97 6.29 -2.51
C LEU A 98 2.35 7.65 -2.81
N LEU A 99 1.71 8.25 -1.80
CA LEU A 99 1.32 9.65 -1.90
C LEU A 99 2.55 10.53 -1.99
N VAL A 100 2.76 11.11 -3.17
CA VAL A 100 3.77 12.13 -3.39
C VAL A 100 3.08 13.47 -3.47
N SER A 101 3.42 14.39 -2.57
CA SER A 101 2.99 15.78 -2.67
C SER A 101 3.58 16.39 -3.94
N ARG A 102 2.78 16.43 -5.00
CA ARG A 102 3.15 17.10 -6.24
C ARG A 102 2.63 18.54 -6.20
N PRO A 103 3.45 19.55 -6.52
CA PRO A 103 2.94 20.90 -6.74
C PRO A 103 2.02 20.85 -7.96
N GLU A 104 0.72 20.86 -7.68
CA GLU A 104 -0.34 20.97 -8.68
C GLU A 104 -0.39 22.43 -9.18
N PRO A 105 -0.59 22.68 -10.49
CA PRO A 105 -0.75 24.03 -11.00
C PRO A 105 -1.95 24.73 -10.34
N HIS A 106 -1.79 26.03 -10.05
CA HIS A 106 -2.71 26.86 -9.27
C HIS A 106 -4.14 26.97 -9.85
N ASP A 107 -4.40 26.49 -11.07
CA ASP A 107 -5.62 26.77 -11.83
C ASP A 107 -6.75 25.72 -11.67
N ARG A 108 -6.61 24.73 -10.76
CA ARG A 108 -7.71 23.80 -10.49
C ARG A 108 -8.82 24.50 -9.69
N PRO A 109 -10.08 24.49 -10.15
CA PRO A 109 -11.18 25.14 -9.45
C PRO A 109 -11.30 24.60 -8.03
N GLU A 110 -11.49 25.51 -7.07
CA GLU A 110 -11.69 25.18 -5.67
C GLU A 110 -12.87 24.21 -5.55
N GLN A 111 -12.58 22.95 -5.23
CA GLN A 111 -13.63 22.02 -4.84
C GLN A 111 -14.14 22.47 -3.48
N ASN A 112 -15.47 22.51 -3.30
CA ASN A 112 -16.05 22.77 -1.99
C ASN A 112 -15.38 21.86 -0.96
N PRO A 113 -14.87 22.40 0.16
CA PRO A 113 -14.23 21.57 1.16
C PRO A 113 -15.23 20.53 1.64
N HIS A 114 -14.96 19.26 1.35
CA HIS A 114 -15.68 18.19 2.00
C HIS A 114 -15.47 18.33 3.51
N PRO A 115 -16.50 18.11 4.34
CA PRO A 115 -16.31 18.11 5.76
C PRO A 115 -15.23 17.07 6.11
N PRO A 116 -14.36 17.37 7.09
CA PRO A 116 -13.34 16.42 7.51
C PRO A 116 -14.03 15.10 7.91
N PRO A 117 -13.44 13.94 7.57
CA PRO A 117 -14.06 12.66 7.84
C PRO A 117 -14.15 12.48 9.35
N SER A 118 -15.26 11.95 9.87
CA SER A 118 -15.45 11.70 11.31
C SER A 118 -14.64 10.53 11.84
N GLU A 119 -14.19 9.65 10.94
CA GLU A 119 -13.42 8.44 11.23
C GLU A 119 -12.31 8.29 10.17
N LEU A 120 -11.16 7.81 10.59
CA LEU A 120 -10.11 7.31 9.69
C LEU A 120 -9.74 5.88 10.07
N ILE A 121 -9.44 5.07 9.05
CA ILE A 121 -8.97 3.70 9.24
C ILE A 121 -7.52 3.61 8.74
N PHE A 122 -6.67 2.99 9.55
CA PHE A 122 -5.25 2.76 9.28
C PHE A 122 -5.01 1.27 9.11
N ALA A 123 -4.64 0.87 7.90
CA ALA A 123 -4.17 -0.46 7.57
C ALA A 123 -2.64 -0.45 7.62
N VAL A 124 -2.07 -1.17 8.58
CA VAL A 124 -0.63 -1.17 8.86
C VAL A 124 -0.08 -2.58 8.77
N ASP A 125 0.92 -2.77 7.90
CA ASP A 125 1.65 -4.01 7.70
C ASP A 125 3.15 -3.76 7.85
N ILE A 126 3.82 -4.50 8.73
CA ILE A 126 5.28 -4.43 8.94
C ILE A 126 5.90 -5.74 8.50
N TYR A 127 6.96 -5.64 7.73
CA TYR A 127 7.70 -6.77 7.20
C TYR A 127 9.14 -6.75 7.70
N TYR A 128 9.70 -7.94 7.89
CA TYR A 128 11.13 -8.15 8.10
C TYR A 128 11.62 -9.16 7.05
N ARG A 129 12.60 -8.77 6.22
CA ARG A 129 13.10 -9.59 5.10
C ARG A 129 11.97 -10.11 4.20
N ASN A 130 11.06 -9.21 3.84
CA ASN A 130 9.87 -9.50 3.03
C ASN A 130 8.89 -10.51 3.66
N LYS A 131 9.03 -10.84 4.95
CA LYS A 131 8.07 -11.66 5.69
C LYS A 131 7.23 -10.76 6.59
N LEU A 132 5.91 -10.89 6.51
CA LEU A 132 4.98 -10.17 7.37
C LEU A 132 5.21 -10.58 8.84
N ILE A 133 5.51 -9.60 9.69
CA ILE A 133 5.71 -9.82 11.14
C ILE A 133 4.62 -9.17 11.98
N PHE A 134 3.89 -8.20 11.41
CA PHE A 134 2.78 -7.52 12.05
C PHE A 134 1.81 -7.01 11.01
N SER A 135 0.51 -7.17 11.26
CA SER A 135 -0.57 -6.65 10.41
C SER A 135 -1.73 -6.26 11.31
N LYS A 136 -2.18 -5.01 11.22
CA LYS A 136 -3.30 -4.51 12.02
C LYS A 136 -4.11 -3.47 11.27
N LEU A 137 -5.42 -3.54 11.46
CA LEU A 137 -6.36 -2.50 11.14
C LEU A 137 -6.66 -1.70 12.42
N HIS A 138 -6.48 -0.39 12.38
CA HIS A 138 -6.79 0.52 13.49
C HIS A 138 -7.77 1.58 13.04
N GLU A 139 -8.76 1.88 13.87
CA GLU A 139 -9.80 2.85 13.57
C GLU A 139 -9.72 3.99 14.58
N THR A 140 -9.81 5.22 14.11
CA THR A 140 -9.76 6.40 14.98
C THR A 140 -10.88 7.37 14.64
N GLU A 141 -11.51 7.91 15.67
CA GLU A 141 -12.42 9.04 15.54
C GLU A 141 -11.63 10.35 15.46
N THR A 142 -11.95 11.19 14.49
CA THR A 142 -11.23 12.45 14.23
C THR A 142 -11.82 13.65 14.96
N LEU A 143 -13.02 13.50 15.52
CA LEU A 143 -13.79 14.59 16.11
C LEU A 143 -13.37 14.91 17.54
N THR A 144 -12.78 13.94 18.24
CA THR A 144 -12.35 14.07 19.63
C THR A 144 -11.13 14.97 19.77
N SER A 145 -10.97 15.58 20.96
CA SER A 145 -9.83 16.47 21.24
C SER A 145 -8.48 15.76 21.10
N TRP A 146 -8.42 14.46 21.39
CA TRP A 146 -7.20 13.64 21.26
C TRP A 146 -6.61 13.74 19.84
N PHE A 147 -7.44 13.50 18.81
CA PHE A 147 -6.99 13.50 17.41
C PHE A 147 -6.60 14.92 16.98
N LYS A 148 -7.27 15.95 17.50
CA LYS A 148 -6.95 17.35 17.20
C LYS A 148 -5.61 17.81 17.77
N TYR A 149 -5.16 17.23 18.89
CA TYR A 149 -3.87 17.55 19.50
C TYR A 149 -2.71 16.73 18.94
N SER A 150 -2.96 15.49 18.48
CA SER A 150 -1.92 14.62 17.92
C SER A 150 -2.46 13.81 16.73
N PRO A 151 -2.77 14.47 15.61
CA PRO A 151 -3.31 13.78 14.43
C PRO A 151 -2.26 12.79 13.92
N PHE A 152 -2.70 11.61 13.50
CA PHE A 152 -1.86 10.51 13.00
C PHE A 152 -0.89 9.88 14.00
N ARG A 153 -0.98 10.20 15.29
CA ARG A 153 -0.39 9.33 16.30
C ARG A 153 -1.27 8.10 16.43
N VAL A 154 -0.77 6.95 16.01
CA VAL A 154 -1.51 5.69 16.08
C VAL A 154 -0.74 4.72 16.95
N ASP A 155 -1.24 4.47 18.16
CA ASP A 155 -0.72 3.44 19.04
C ASP A 155 -1.34 2.09 18.61
N LEU A 156 -0.59 1.35 17.78
CA LEU A 156 -1.07 0.10 17.18
C LEU A 156 -1.10 -1.07 18.17
N LEU A 157 -0.44 -0.96 19.31
CA LEU A 157 -0.44 -1.98 20.37
C LEU A 157 -0.71 -1.28 21.69
N ASP A 158 -1.55 -1.88 22.53
CA ASP A 158 -1.59 -1.47 23.94
C ASP A 158 -0.22 -1.76 24.56
N PRO A 159 0.28 -0.97 25.53
CA PRO A 159 1.52 -1.27 26.25
C PRO A 159 1.60 -2.70 26.81
N LYS A 160 0.46 -3.37 27.03
CA LYS A 160 0.36 -4.76 27.50
C LYS A 160 0.35 -5.80 26.37
N ASP A 161 0.12 -5.40 25.13
CA ASP A 161 0.07 -6.29 23.99
C ASP A 161 1.49 -6.62 23.52
N VAL A 162 1.88 -7.89 23.63
CA VAL A 162 3.16 -8.37 23.10
C VAL A 162 2.91 -9.31 21.93
N VAL A 163 3.30 -8.88 20.73
CA VAL A 163 3.29 -9.72 19.53
C VAL A 163 4.64 -10.40 19.38
N SER A 164 4.66 -11.73 19.43
CA SER A 164 5.89 -12.48 19.19
C SER A 164 6.31 -12.38 17.73
N THR A 165 7.53 -11.93 17.49
CA THR A 165 8.12 -11.86 16.15
C THR A 165 9.31 -12.83 16.06
N PRO A 166 9.61 -13.39 14.88
CA PRO A 166 10.73 -14.32 14.70
C PRO A 166 12.09 -13.60 14.63
N ILE A 167 12.15 -12.30 14.94
CA ILE A 167 13.36 -11.50 14.86
C ILE A 167 14.27 -11.90 16.02
N GLN A 168 15.43 -12.48 15.69
CA GLN A 168 16.53 -12.59 16.62
C GLN A 168 17.28 -11.26 16.60
N TYR A 169 17.55 -10.69 17.78
CA TYR A 169 18.29 -9.44 17.89
C TYR A 169 19.77 -9.75 18.11
N PRO A 170 20.63 -9.70 17.06
CA PRO A 170 22.07 -9.64 17.28
C PRO A 170 22.43 -8.38 18.07
N ASP A 171 23.47 -8.49 18.90
CA ASP A 171 24.02 -7.38 19.67
C ASP A 171 25.05 -6.59 18.85
N GLY A 172 24.95 -5.25 18.89
CA GLY A 172 25.89 -4.32 18.25
C GLY A 172 25.23 -3.23 17.39
N GLU A 173 25.95 -2.13 17.14
CA GLU A 173 25.46 -1.01 16.31
C GLU A 173 25.34 -1.38 14.82
N GLU A 174 26.20 -2.26 14.31
CA GLU A 174 26.17 -2.73 12.92
C GLU A 174 24.91 -3.58 12.66
N SER A 175 24.48 -4.36 13.66
CA SER A 175 23.21 -5.10 13.62
C SER A 175 21.97 -4.22 13.61
N ASP A 176 22.00 -3.05 14.24
CA ASP A 176 20.86 -2.13 14.24
C ASP A 176 20.63 -1.50 12.85
N ARG A 177 21.72 -1.25 12.10
CA ARG A 177 21.63 -0.80 10.69
C ARG A 177 21.07 -1.89 9.78
N HIS A 178 21.56 -3.12 9.90
CA HIS A 178 21.04 -4.25 9.14
C HIS A 178 19.58 -4.55 9.45
N LEU A 179 19.17 -4.38 10.71
CA LEU A 179 17.76 -4.49 11.10
C LEU A 179 16.90 -3.43 10.40
N ALA A 180 17.38 -2.18 10.32
CA ALA A 180 16.68 -1.10 9.64
C ALA A 180 16.50 -1.37 8.13
N ASP A 181 17.53 -1.92 7.47
CA ASP A 181 17.50 -2.24 6.05
C ASP A 181 16.54 -3.39 5.72
N ASP A 182 16.37 -4.33 6.65
CA ASP A 182 15.51 -5.50 6.50
C ASP A 182 14.04 -5.21 6.87
N LEU A 183 13.76 -4.09 7.55
CA LEU A 183 12.41 -3.71 7.98
C LEU A 183 11.72 -2.83 6.94
N THR A 184 10.48 -3.15 6.63
CA THR A 184 9.64 -2.30 5.78
C THR A 184 8.23 -2.12 6.33
N LEU A 185 7.59 -1.00 5.95
CA LEU A 185 6.24 -0.63 6.36
C LEU A 185 5.35 -0.39 5.13
N SER A 186 4.15 -0.96 5.18
CA SER A 186 3.00 -0.46 4.43
C SER A 186 1.98 0.17 5.38
N TRP A 187 1.53 1.37 5.05
CA TRP A 187 0.59 2.18 5.81
C TRP A 187 -0.41 2.83 4.86
N ILE A 188 -1.63 2.27 4.83
CA ILE A 188 -2.75 2.79 4.06
C ILE A 188 -3.72 3.49 5.02
N VAL A 189 -4.03 4.74 4.72
CA VAL A 189 -5.07 5.53 5.38
C VAL A 189 -6.31 5.51 4.52
N ILE A 190 -7.46 5.29 5.15
CA ILE A 190 -8.74 5.14 4.48
C ILE A 190 -9.70 6.13 5.12
N ASP A 191 -10.33 6.94 4.28
CA ASP A 191 -11.48 7.77 4.62
C ASP A 191 -12.76 7.01 4.21
N PRO A 192 -13.52 6.46 5.17
CA PRO A 192 -14.75 5.73 4.86
C PRO A 192 -15.86 6.62 4.31
N THR A 193 -15.87 7.91 4.67
CA THR A 193 -16.91 8.87 4.27
C THR A 193 -16.67 9.38 2.86
N GLY A 194 -15.44 9.83 2.58
CA GLY A 194 -15.02 10.26 1.25
C GLY A 194 -14.81 9.10 0.27
N LYS A 195 -14.76 7.86 0.77
CA LYS A 195 -14.48 6.64 -0.01
C LYS A 195 -13.17 6.77 -0.78
N LYS A 196 -12.17 7.22 -0.04
CA LYS A 196 -10.82 7.50 -0.53
C LYS A 196 -9.80 6.79 0.33
N ALA A 197 -8.67 6.48 -0.29
CA ALA A 197 -7.53 5.90 0.37
C ALA A 197 -6.25 6.63 -0.03
N ALA A 198 -5.20 6.38 0.73
CA ALA A 198 -3.98 7.16 0.71
C ALA A 198 -2.85 6.31 1.27
N ASN A 199 -1.71 6.25 0.58
CA ASN A 199 -0.54 5.51 1.05
C ASN A 199 0.49 6.44 1.68
N LEU A 200 0.64 6.34 3.01
CA LEU A 200 1.55 7.16 3.82
C LEU A 200 2.85 6.43 4.17
N SER A 201 3.13 5.32 3.51
CA SER A 201 4.31 4.53 3.82
C SER A 201 5.59 5.30 3.48
N SER A 202 6.58 5.27 4.36
CA SER A 202 7.97 5.66 4.04
C SER A 202 8.79 4.50 3.49
N TRP A 203 8.20 3.29 3.47
CA TRP A 203 8.76 1.99 3.07
C TRP A 203 9.91 1.52 3.95
N ARG A 204 10.84 2.39 4.33
CA ARG A 204 11.97 2.10 5.23
C ARG A 204 11.90 2.95 6.49
N PRO A 205 12.48 2.48 7.61
CA PRO A 205 12.65 3.30 8.79
C PRO A 205 13.44 4.56 8.48
N VAL A 206 13.05 5.68 9.08
CA VAL A 206 13.82 6.92 9.07
C VAL A 206 14.75 7.01 10.29
N TRP A 207 14.48 6.24 11.34
CA TRP A 207 15.29 6.20 12.55
C TRP A 207 15.12 4.87 13.30
N VAL A 208 16.23 4.35 13.83
CA VAL A 208 16.28 3.16 14.68
C VAL A 208 17.18 3.45 15.86
N LYS A 209 16.73 3.11 17.07
CA LYS A 209 17.53 3.27 18.30
C LYS A 209 17.26 2.14 19.28
N ARG A 210 18.35 1.52 19.73
CA ARG A 210 18.32 0.59 20.87
C ARG A 210 18.44 1.36 22.18
N HIS A 211 17.58 1.03 23.14
CA HIS A 211 17.68 1.52 24.50
C HIS A 211 18.77 0.76 25.25
N TRP A 212 19.73 1.51 25.81
CA TRP A 212 20.95 0.94 26.40
C TRP A 212 20.71 0.04 27.62
N LEU A 213 19.63 0.27 28.38
CA LEU A 213 19.33 -0.49 29.59
C LEU A 213 18.39 -1.68 29.33
N SER A 214 17.30 -1.44 28.58
CA SER A 214 16.28 -2.48 28.34
C SER A 214 16.59 -3.36 27.12
N GLY A 215 17.50 -2.91 26.24
CA GLY A 215 17.76 -3.55 24.96
C GLY A 215 16.62 -3.40 23.95
N GLU A 216 15.54 -2.68 24.29
CA GLU A 216 14.41 -2.44 23.38
C GLU A 216 14.83 -1.61 22.18
N ILE A 217 14.33 -1.97 21.00
CA ILE A 217 14.63 -1.26 19.76
C ILE A 217 13.40 -0.46 19.36
N GLN A 218 13.57 0.86 19.27
CA GLN A 218 12.57 1.77 18.73
C GLN A 218 12.85 2.02 17.26
N VAL A 219 11.85 1.83 16.41
CA VAL A 219 11.90 2.04 14.97
C VAL A 219 10.86 3.08 14.62
N LEU A 220 11.26 4.12 13.89
CA LEU A 220 10.39 5.22 13.50
C LEU A 220 10.28 5.26 11.98
N TYR A 221 9.06 5.34 11.50
CA TYR A 221 8.68 5.57 10.12
C TYR A 221 8.02 6.93 10.03
N ALA A 222 8.39 7.75 9.05
CA ALA A 222 7.79 9.06 8.88
C ALA A 222 7.63 9.46 7.41
N SER A 223 6.51 10.11 7.11
CA SER A 223 6.21 10.70 5.81
C SER A 223 5.79 12.16 6.00
N ILE A 224 6.14 13.01 5.04
CA ILE A 224 5.79 14.43 5.04
C ILE A 224 4.77 14.67 3.94
N LEU A 225 3.63 15.26 4.30
CA LEU A 225 2.57 15.65 3.38
C LEU A 225 2.47 17.16 3.31
N ALA A 226 2.31 17.69 2.10
CA ALA A 226 1.90 19.07 1.93
C ALA A 226 0.44 19.27 2.40
N GLY A 227 0.21 20.37 3.13
CA GLY A 227 -1.10 20.81 3.57
C GLY A 227 -1.91 21.44 2.43
N ASP A 228 -2.86 22.31 2.80
CA ASP A 228 -3.71 22.98 1.82
C ASP A 228 -2.87 23.86 0.88
N ARG A 229 -3.32 24.02 -0.37
CA ARG A 229 -2.62 24.75 -1.43
C ARG A 229 -2.31 26.20 -1.09
N LYS A 230 -3.00 26.77 -0.09
CA LYS A 230 -2.84 28.15 0.39
C LYS A 230 -1.88 28.26 1.57
N SER A 231 -1.51 27.15 2.21
CA SER A 231 -0.58 27.14 3.33
C SER A 231 0.72 26.43 2.94
N SER A 232 1.84 26.95 3.44
CA SER A 232 3.13 26.23 3.39
C SER A 232 3.23 25.18 4.48
N GLU A 233 2.09 24.73 5.02
CA GLU A 233 2.05 23.80 6.13
C GLU A 233 2.41 22.41 5.64
N LEU A 234 3.20 21.72 6.45
CA LEU A 234 3.58 20.34 6.23
C LEU A 234 3.02 19.53 7.38
N ALA A 235 2.33 18.44 7.08
CA ALA A 235 1.91 17.46 8.06
C ALA A 235 2.97 16.35 8.13
N GLN A 236 3.48 16.09 9.33
CA GLN A 236 4.35 14.95 9.59
C GLN A 236 3.48 13.78 10.09
N CYS A 237 3.49 12.67 9.36
CA CYS A 237 2.82 11.44 9.76
C CYS A 237 3.87 10.47 10.28
N VAL A 238 3.73 9.98 11.52
CA VAL A 238 4.74 9.15 12.19
C VAL A 238 4.13 7.87 12.74
N ILE A 239 4.78 6.74 12.48
CA ILE A 239 4.56 5.49 13.22
C ILE A 239 5.84 5.15 13.99
N MET A 240 5.69 4.89 15.28
CA MET A 240 6.76 4.36 16.13
C MET A 240 6.43 2.92 16.52
N VAL A 241 7.40 2.04 16.35
CA VAL A 241 7.31 0.62 16.68
C VAL A 241 8.39 0.30 17.69
N THR A 242 8.01 -0.31 18.81
CA THR A 242 8.96 -0.74 19.83
C THR A 242 9.04 -2.27 19.81
N PHE A 243 10.26 -2.76 19.66
CA PHE A 243 10.62 -4.18 19.65
C PHE A 243 11.31 -4.51 20.97
N GLY A 244 10.70 -5.36 21.79
CA GLY A 244 11.28 -5.83 23.06
C GLY A 244 11.66 -7.32 23.00
N SER A 245 12.48 -7.76 23.96
CA SER A 245 12.71 -9.18 24.23
C SER A 245 11.85 -9.64 25.40
N LYS A 246 11.20 -10.81 25.30
CA LYS A 246 10.67 -11.51 26.48
C LYS A 246 11.83 -12.23 27.15
N THR A 247 12.38 -11.65 28.21
CA THR A 247 13.25 -12.39 29.13
C THR A 247 12.44 -12.70 30.38
N GLU A 248 11.56 -13.69 30.31
CA GLU A 248 10.96 -14.28 31.51
C GLU A 248 11.77 -15.53 31.90
N GLU A 249 12.76 -15.35 32.77
CA GLU A 249 13.06 -16.30 33.85
C GLU A 249 14.10 -15.66 34.80
N PHE A 250 13.60 -14.89 35.78
CA PHE A 250 14.39 -14.59 36.98
C PHE A 250 14.22 -15.74 37.97
N HIS A 251 15.14 -16.70 37.96
CA HIS A 251 15.28 -17.63 39.07
C HIS A 251 16.06 -16.96 40.20
N PHE A 252 15.35 -16.55 41.26
CA PHE A 252 15.98 -16.29 42.54
C PHE A 252 16.39 -17.63 43.16
N ARG A 253 17.70 -17.86 43.30
CA ARG A 253 18.24 -18.84 44.26
C ARG A 253 18.73 -18.06 45.48
N ASN A 254 18.18 -18.41 46.65
CA ASN A 254 18.78 -18.12 47.95
C ASN A 254 20.08 -18.92 48.12
#